data_AF-A0A927QSI0-F1
#
_entry.id   AF-A0A927QSI0-F1
#
_cell.length_a   1.000
_cell.length_b   1.000
_cell.length_c   1.000
_cell.angle_alpha   90.00
_cell.angle_beta   90.00
_cell.angle_gamma   90.00
#
_symmetry.space_group_name_H-M   'P 1'
#
loop_
_entity.id
_entity.type
_entity.pdbx_description
1 polymer ?
#
loop_
_entity_poly.entity_id
_entity_poly.type
_entity_poly.pdbx_seq_one_letter_code
_entity_poly.pdbx_strand_id
1 'polypeptide(L)'
;MSNRNKGIAIVLSSVLLVLSGSGCSNTGTNDNAAGKNDSQSSPSASSTPANYPVELTVYSAPGDSEESWNERFGDPIRKKYPNITFKFINPRNNEAQKLQNLIVAGVTVDIYYESIGGFFVSVPQYNMQQDLTPLI
;
A
#
# COMPACT_ATOMS: atom_id res chain seq x y z
N MET A 1 -67.78 -0.30 29.80
CA MET A 1 -67.71 -1.76 29.53
C MET A 1 -66.27 -2.21 29.68
N SER A 2 -66.13 -3.34 30.36
CA SER A 2 -64.93 -4.03 30.85
C SER A 2 -63.79 -4.22 29.83
N ASN A 3 -62.57 -3.82 30.25
CA ASN A 3 -61.34 -4.62 30.38
C ASN A 3 -60.92 -5.59 29.26
N ARG A 4 -59.63 -5.52 28.88
CA ARG A 4 -58.64 -6.63 29.00
C ARG A 4 -57.20 -6.13 28.81
N ASN A 5 -56.47 -6.10 29.93
CA ASN A 5 -54.99 -6.08 30.06
C ASN A 5 -54.38 -7.36 29.43
N LYS A 6 -53.08 -7.58 29.18
CA LYS A 6 -51.79 -7.34 29.88
C LYS A 6 -50.67 -7.60 28.83
N GLY A 7 -49.54 -6.89 28.79
CA GLY A 7 -48.30 -7.15 29.57
C GLY A 7 -47.10 -7.08 28.59
N ILE A 8 -46.21 -6.08 28.70
CA ILE A 8 -44.90 -6.08 29.38
C ILE A 8 -43.93 -7.16 28.86
N ALA A 9 -42.81 -6.76 28.23
CA ALA A 9 -41.44 -7.06 28.71
C ALA A 9 -40.35 -6.40 27.81
N ILE A 10 -39.54 -5.56 28.45
CA ILE A 10 -38.26 -5.02 28.00
C ILE A 10 -37.19 -6.10 28.20
N VAL A 11 -36.30 -6.34 27.24
CA VAL A 11 -34.99 -6.97 27.50
C VAL A 11 -33.90 -6.29 26.67
N LEU A 12 -33.09 -5.52 27.39
CA LEU A 12 -31.74 -5.05 27.05
C LEU A 12 -30.79 -6.26 27.17
N SER A 13 -29.93 -6.53 26.18
CA SER A 13 -28.75 -7.39 26.43
C SER A 13 -27.60 -7.08 25.46
N SER A 14 -26.58 -6.45 26.02
CA SER A 14 -25.26 -6.20 25.46
C SER A 14 -24.41 -7.47 25.57
N VAL A 15 -23.76 -7.90 24.51
CA VAL A 15 -22.69 -8.92 24.57
C VAL A 15 -21.43 -8.35 23.92
N LEU A 16 -20.50 -7.92 24.77
CA LEU A 16 -19.09 -7.74 24.41
C LEU A 16 -18.42 -9.12 24.38
N LEU A 17 -17.72 -9.43 23.30
CA LEU A 17 -16.81 -10.57 23.19
C LEU A 17 -15.38 -10.05 23.05
N VAL A 18 -14.58 -10.26 24.10
CA VAL A 18 -13.14 -10.04 24.18
C VAL A 18 -12.44 -11.38 23.94
N LEU A 19 -11.32 -11.37 23.22
CA LEU A 19 -10.04 -12.08 23.48
C LEU A 19 -9.41 -12.58 22.17
N SER A 20 -8.26 -12.00 21.80
CA SER A 20 -7.22 -12.67 21.00
C SER A 20 -5.87 -12.12 21.46
N GLY A 21 -5.01 -13.04 21.88
CA GLY A 21 -3.77 -12.76 22.58
C GLY A 21 -2.58 -12.47 21.67
N SER A 22 -1.54 -11.93 22.29
CA SER A 22 -0.15 -12.00 21.82
C SER A 22 0.74 -11.75 23.03
N GLY A 23 1.23 -12.86 23.60
CA GLY A 23 2.35 -12.81 24.53
C GLY A 23 3.62 -12.43 23.78
N CYS A 24 4.32 -11.42 24.27
CA CYS A 24 5.72 -11.19 23.96
C CYS A 24 6.46 -11.06 25.30
N SER A 25 6.93 -12.20 25.82
CA SER A 25 7.97 -12.24 26.84
C SER A 25 9.31 -12.11 26.14
N ASN A 26 9.97 -10.96 26.26
CA ASN A 26 11.42 -10.87 26.05
C ASN A 26 12.04 -9.97 27.12
N THR A 27 12.09 -10.50 28.34
CA THR A 27 13.00 -10.04 29.40
C THR A 27 14.41 -10.52 29.06
N GLY A 28 15.14 -9.69 28.32
CA GLY A 28 16.59 -9.74 28.22
C GLY A 28 17.17 -8.56 29.01
N THR A 29 17.61 -8.85 30.23
CA THR A 29 18.27 -7.92 31.15
C THR A 29 19.55 -7.35 30.54
N ASN A 30 19.72 -6.05 30.74
CA ASN A 30 20.91 -5.25 30.45
C ASN A 30 22.20 -5.84 31.03
N ASP A 31 23.30 -5.71 30.28
CA ASP A 31 24.55 -5.28 30.89
C ASP A 31 25.41 -4.41 29.95
N ASN A 32 26.07 -3.46 30.59
CA ASN A 32 26.68 -2.24 30.06
C ASN A 32 28.00 -2.48 29.29
N ALA A 33 28.27 -1.67 28.27
CA ALA A 33 29.58 -1.00 28.11
C ALA A 33 29.55 0.07 27.01
N ALA A 34 30.22 1.18 27.30
CA ALA A 34 30.28 2.42 26.55
C ALA A 34 30.95 2.30 25.16
N GLY A 35 30.49 3.13 24.23
CA GLY A 35 31.12 3.30 22.92
C GLY A 35 30.33 4.28 22.06
N LYS A 36 30.39 5.57 22.41
CA LYS A 36 29.87 6.67 21.59
C LYS A 36 30.74 6.74 20.34
N ASN A 37 30.17 6.41 19.18
CA ASN A 37 30.68 6.88 17.91
C ASN A 37 29.47 7.14 17.01
N ASP A 38 29.25 8.43 16.73
CA ASP A 38 28.34 8.91 15.70
C ASP A 38 28.81 8.36 14.35
N SER A 39 28.23 7.25 13.93
CA SER A 39 28.17 6.89 12.52
C SER A 39 26.76 7.18 12.06
N GLN A 40 26.65 8.28 11.34
CA GLN A 40 25.54 8.65 10.48
C GLN A 40 25.05 7.41 9.72
N SER A 41 23.97 6.81 10.23
CA SER A 41 23.26 5.71 9.60
C SER A 41 22.63 6.26 8.32
N SER A 42 23.39 6.20 7.22
CA SER A 42 22.79 6.15 5.89
C SER A 42 21.74 5.04 5.93
N PRO A 43 20.52 5.23 5.38
CA PRO A 43 19.55 4.16 5.33
C PRO A 43 20.20 3.04 4.52
N SER A 44 20.66 2.00 5.22
CA SER A 44 21.06 0.76 4.60
C SER A 44 19.87 0.34 3.77
N ALA A 45 20.01 0.37 2.44
CA ALA A 45 19.07 -0.26 1.55
C ALA A 45 18.93 -1.69 2.07
N SER A 46 17.82 -1.95 2.76
CA SER A 46 17.50 -3.29 3.23
C SER A 46 17.42 -4.11 1.96
N SER A 47 18.43 -4.93 1.72
CA SER A 47 18.46 -5.83 0.57
C SER A 47 17.40 -6.88 0.83
N THR A 48 16.15 -6.57 0.48
CA THR A 48 15.09 -7.57 0.38
C THR A 48 15.65 -8.65 -0.54
N PRO A 49 15.77 -9.91 -0.08
CA PRO A 49 16.31 -10.97 -0.90
C PRO A 49 15.57 -11.00 -2.24
N ALA A 50 16.31 -11.16 -3.34
CA ALA A 50 15.76 -11.09 -4.71
C ALA A 50 14.60 -12.08 -4.98
N ASN A 51 14.31 -12.99 -4.04
CA ASN A 51 13.27 -14.00 -4.13
C ASN A 51 12.02 -13.68 -3.28
N TYR A 52 11.97 -12.55 -2.57
CA TYR A 52 10.77 -12.18 -1.81
C TYR A 52 9.64 -11.78 -2.78
N PRO A 53 8.39 -12.22 -2.56
CA PRO A 53 7.26 -11.75 -3.36
C PRO A 53 7.09 -10.24 -3.24
N VAL A 54 7.06 -9.53 -4.36
CA VAL A 54 6.86 -8.07 -4.42
C VAL A 54 5.67 -7.79 -5.32
N GLU A 55 4.66 -7.09 -4.79
CA GLU A 55 3.57 -6.54 -5.60
C GLU A 55 3.82 -5.07 -5.85
N LEU A 56 3.75 -4.64 -7.12
CA LEU A 56 3.89 -3.24 -7.51
C LEU A 56 2.58 -2.72 -8.12
N THR A 57 2.12 -1.57 -7.67
CA THR A 57 0.96 -0.89 -8.24
C THR A 57 1.39 -0.01 -9.41
N VAL A 58 0.81 -0.25 -10.57
CA VAL A 58 1.11 0.47 -11.82
C VAL A 58 -0.08 1.33 -12.21
N TYR A 59 0.15 2.64 -12.35
CA TYR A 59 -0.84 3.59 -12.82
C TYR A 59 -0.59 3.99 -14.27
N SER A 60 -1.56 3.69 -15.13
CA SER A 60 -1.56 4.02 -16.55
C SER A 60 -2.18 5.39 -16.79
N ALA A 61 -1.42 6.47 -16.67
CA ALA A 61 -1.97 7.81 -16.85
C ALA A 61 -2.52 8.07 -18.28
N PRO A 62 -1.90 7.56 -19.37
CA PRO A 62 -2.49 7.60 -20.71
C PRO A 62 -3.74 6.72 -20.86
N GLY A 63 -3.97 5.80 -19.92
CA GLY A 63 -5.10 4.87 -19.92
C GLY A 63 -4.98 3.73 -20.92
N ASP A 64 -3.76 3.24 -21.19
CA ASP A 64 -3.53 1.98 -21.92
C ASP A 64 -4.25 0.82 -21.22
N SER A 65 -4.73 -0.15 -22.00
CA SER A 65 -5.30 -1.38 -21.45
C SER A 65 -4.24 -2.23 -20.75
N GLU A 66 -4.67 -3.07 -19.82
CA GLU A 66 -3.77 -3.95 -19.09
C GLU A 66 -3.09 -4.97 -20.02
N GLU A 67 -3.79 -5.44 -21.05
CA GLU A 67 -3.26 -6.38 -22.04
C GLU A 67 -2.11 -5.76 -22.84
N SER A 68 -2.30 -4.53 -23.35
CA SER A 68 -1.27 -3.80 -24.10
C SER A 68 -0.05 -3.50 -23.23
N TRP A 69 -0.27 -3.16 -21.96
CA TRP A 69 0.83 -2.94 -21.01
C TRP A 69 1.58 -4.25 -20.68
N ASN A 70 0.85 -5.35 -20.48
CA ASN A 70 1.43 -6.66 -20.20
C ASN A 70 2.32 -7.15 -21.35
N GLU A 71 1.84 -7.05 -22.59
CA GLU A 71 2.60 -7.45 -23.77
C GLU A 71 3.94 -6.71 -23.86
N ARG A 72 3.93 -5.40 -23.57
CA ARG A 72 5.12 -4.53 -23.69
C ARG A 72 6.07 -4.64 -22.51
N PHE A 73 5.54 -4.76 -21.29
CA PHE A 73 6.31 -4.60 -20.05
C PHE A 73 6.06 -5.73 -19.06
N GLY A 74 4.80 -5.98 -18.71
CA GLY A 74 4.44 -6.90 -17.61
C GLY A 74 4.94 -8.32 -17.82
N ASP A 75 4.69 -8.93 -18.98
CA ASP A 75 5.11 -10.29 -19.31
C ASP A 75 6.64 -10.43 -19.37
N PRO A 76 7.40 -9.56 -20.07
CA PRO A 76 8.86 -9.58 -20.01
C PRO A 76 9.42 -9.46 -18.59
N ILE A 77 8.85 -8.59 -17.75
CA ILE A 77 9.32 -8.40 -16.38
C ILE A 77 9.03 -9.64 -15.54
N ARG A 78 7.80 -10.19 -15.58
CA ARG A 78 7.44 -11.42 -14.86
C ARG A 78 8.29 -12.61 -15.29
N LYS A 79 8.65 -12.70 -16.58
CA LYS A 79 9.56 -13.75 -17.08
C LYS A 79 10.97 -13.65 -16.48
N LYS A 80 11.48 -12.44 -16.26
CA LYS A 80 12.82 -12.21 -15.72
C LYS A 80 12.86 -12.21 -14.18
N TYR A 81 11.78 -11.74 -13.55
CA TYR A 81 11.62 -11.58 -12.12
C TYR A 81 10.28 -12.20 -11.68
N PRO A 82 10.21 -13.54 -11.56
CA PRO A 82 8.96 -14.25 -11.31
C PRO A 82 8.35 -13.99 -9.93
N ASN A 83 9.12 -13.39 -9.02
CA ASN A 83 8.66 -12.96 -7.70
C ASN A 83 7.95 -11.59 -7.73
N ILE A 84 7.94 -10.88 -8.86
CA ILE A 84 7.25 -9.58 -9.01
C ILE A 84 5.86 -9.79 -9.61
N THR A 85 4.84 -9.25 -8.96
CA THR A 85 3.47 -9.14 -9.47
C THR A 85 3.06 -7.68 -9.64
N PHE A 86 2.00 -7.45 -10.42
CA PHE A 86 1.53 -6.11 -10.73
C PHE A 86 0.04 -5.96 -10.45
N LYS A 87 -0.32 -4.85 -9.82
CA LYS A 87 -1.69 -4.34 -9.73
C LYS A 87 -1.84 -3.19 -10.71
N PHE A 88 -2.51 -3.42 -11.83
CA PHE A 88 -2.67 -2.42 -12.88
C PHE A 88 -3.90 -1.53 -12.63
N ILE A 89 -3.75 -0.23 -12.81
CA ILE A 89 -4.83 0.76 -12.66
C ILE A 89 -4.96 1.56 -13.95
N ASN A 90 -6.18 1.55 -14.52
CA ASN A 90 -6.51 2.30 -15.73
C ASN A 90 -7.64 3.33 -15.44
N PRO A 91 -7.33 4.64 -15.43
CA PRO A 91 -8.31 5.70 -15.18
C PRO A 91 -9.29 5.95 -16.33
N ARG A 92 -9.17 5.26 -17.46
CA ARG A 92 -10.03 5.42 -18.62
C ARG A 92 -11.45 4.95 -18.27
N ASN A 93 -12.39 5.88 -18.34
CA ASN A 93 -13.81 5.66 -18.05
C ASN A 93 -14.09 5.19 -16.61
N ASN A 94 -13.18 5.42 -15.65
CA ASN A 94 -13.37 5.07 -14.25
C ASN A 94 -12.91 6.23 -13.34
N GLU A 95 -13.88 7.01 -12.84
CA GLU A 95 -13.61 8.17 -12.00
C GLU A 95 -12.96 7.79 -10.66
N ALA A 96 -13.33 6.66 -10.06
CA ALA A 96 -12.73 6.20 -8.81
C ALA A 96 -11.23 5.88 -8.97
N GLN A 97 -10.79 5.58 -10.20
CA GLN A 97 -9.40 5.31 -10.54
C GLN A 97 -8.65 6.54 -11.05
N LYS A 98 -9.23 7.74 -11.01
CA LYS A 98 -8.47 8.98 -11.27
C LYS A 98 -7.43 9.20 -10.18
N LEU A 99 -6.26 9.70 -10.56
CA LEU A 99 -5.11 9.83 -9.66
C LEU A 99 -5.44 10.58 -8.37
N GLN A 100 -6.19 11.68 -8.47
CA GLN A 100 -6.64 12.48 -7.33
C GLN A 100 -7.44 11.65 -6.31
N ASN A 101 -8.36 10.82 -6.81
CA ASN A 101 -9.20 9.98 -5.96
C ASN A 101 -8.39 8.85 -5.32
N LEU A 102 -7.39 8.32 -6.02
CA LEU A 102 -6.46 7.34 -5.46
C LEU A 102 -5.61 7.94 -4.33
N ILE A 103 -5.11 9.16 -4.52
CA ILE A 103 -4.35 9.90 -3.49
C ILE A 103 -5.22 10.11 -2.25
N VAL A 104 -6.45 10.61 -2.43
CA VAL A 104 -7.40 10.83 -1.32
C VAL A 104 -7.74 9.51 -0.62
N ALA A 105 -7.87 8.41 -1.37
CA ALA A 105 -8.11 7.07 -0.84
C ALA A 105 -6.88 6.44 -0.17
N GLY A 106 -5.72 7.10 -0.18
CA GLY A 106 -4.48 6.56 0.39
C GLY A 106 -3.90 5.38 -0.40
N VAL A 107 -4.28 5.23 -1.68
CA VAL A 107 -3.71 4.19 -2.55
C VAL A 107 -2.30 4.62 -2.94
N THR A 108 -1.32 3.77 -2.62
CA THR A 108 0.07 3.97 -3.04
C THR A 108 0.23 3.52 -4.48
N VAL A 109 0.85 4.36 -5.31
CA VAL A 109 1.22 4.05 -6.70
C VAL A 109 2.74 3.98 -6.77
N ASP A 110 3.28 2.79 -7.06
CA ASP A 110 4.72 2.56 -7.13
C ASP A 110 5.29 2.99 -8.48
N ILE A 111 4.56 2.72 -9.56
CA ILE A 111 4.95 3.07 -10.92
C ILE A 111 3.86 3.94 -11.54
N TYR A 112 4.18 5.21 -11.73
CA TYR A 112 3.40 6.14 -12.54
C TYR A 112 4.09 6.29 -13.90
N TYR A 113 3.39 6.02 -15.00
CA TYR A 113 3.90 6.34 -16.33
C TYR A 113 2.92 7.21 -17.10
N GLU A 114 3.47 8.08 -17.93
CA GLU A 114 2.75 9.08 -18.70
C GLU A 114 3.60 9.47 -19.91
N SER A 115 2.96 10.08 -20.90
CA SER A 115 3.63 10.85 -21.93
C SER A 115 4.51 11.96 -21.31
N ILE A 116 5.58 12.32 -22.01
CA ILE A 116 6.50 13.36 -21.51
C ILE A 116 5.79 14.68 -21.22
N GLY A 117 4.77 15.05 -22.01
CA GLY A 117 4.01 16.29 -21.81
C GLY A 117 3.13 16.25 -20.55
N GLY A 118 2.46 15.13 -20.28
CA GLY A 118 1.63 14.98 -19.08
C GLY A 118 2.46 14.87 -17.80
N PHE A 119 3.62 14.21 -17.87
CA PHE A 119 4.49 13.96 -16.73
C PHE A 119 4.91 15.25 -16.00
N PHE A 120 5.33 16.28 -16.74
CA PHE A 120 5.77 17.56 -16.18
C PHE A 120 4.64 18.40 -15.57
N VAL A 121 3.38 18.00 -15.75
CA VAL A 121 2.23 18.63 -15.12
C VAL A 121 1.80 17.83 -13.88
N SER A 122 1.53 16.54 -14.05
CA SER A 122 0.88 15.72 -13.02
C SER A 122 1.79 15.36 -11.84
N VAL A 123 3.02 14.90 -12.11
CA VAL A 123 3.91 14.41 -11.03
C VAL A 123 4.29 15.53 -10.07
N PRO A 124 4.75 16.72 -10.54
CA PRO A 124 5.05 17.84 -9.64
C PRO A 124 3.82 18.37 -8.91
N GLN A 125 2.64 18.37 -9.55
CA GLN A 125 1.40 18.88 -8.95
C GLN A 125 1.03 18.11 -7.67
N TYR A 126 1.28 16.81 -7.62
CA TYR A 126 0.94 15.97 -6.47
C TYR A 126 2.15 15.57 -5.61
N ASN A 127 3.34 16.10 -5.89
CA ASN A 127 4.59 15.75 -5.21
C ASN A 127 4.84 14.23 -5.15
N MET A 128 4.54 13.53 -6.24
CA MET A 128 4.66 12.06 -6.32
C MET A 128 6.05 11.57 -6.74
N GLN A 129 6.98 12.49 -7.01
CA GLN A 129 8.35 12.15 -7.38
C GLN A 129 9.14 11.58 -6.19
N GLN A 130 9.94 10.56 -6.47
CA GLN A 130 10.95 10.03 -5.56
C GLN A 130 12.33 10.17 -6.20
N ASP A 131 13.31 10.61 -5.42
CA ASP A 131 14.71 10.61 -5.86
C ASP A 131 15.25 9.18 -5.86
N LEU A 132 15.58 8.68 -7.05
CA LEU A 132 16.18 7.35 -7.26
C LEU A 132 17.69 7.41 -7.42
N THR A 133 18.33 8.60 -7.34
CA THR A 133 19.80 8.76 -7.42
C THR A 133 20.55 7.89 -6.41
N PRO A 134 20.06 7.65 -5.18
CA PRO A 134 20.74 6.74 -4.26
C PRO A 134 20.69 5.26 -4.66
N LEU A 135 19.95 4.89 -5.71
CA LEU A 135 19.70 3.50 -6.13
C LEU A 135 20.39 3.11 -7.45
N ILE A 136 21.14 4.04 -8.07
CA ILE A 136 21.89 3.82 -9.32
C ILE A 136 23.37 3.53 -9.08
#